data_AF-A0A142WPV8-F1
#
_entry.id   AF-A0A142WPV8-F1
#
_cell.length_a   1.000
_cell.length_b   1.000
_cell.length_c   1.000
_cell.angle_alpha   90.00
_cell.angle_beta   90.00
_cell.angle_gamma   90.00
#
_symmetry.space_group_name_H-M   'P 1'
#
loop_
_entity.id
_entity.type
_entity.pdbx_description
1 polymer ?
#
loop_
_entity_poly.entity_id
_entity_poly.type
_entity_poly.pdbx_seq_one_letter_code
_entity_poly.pdbx_strand_id
1 'polypeptide(L)'
;MPQIINQNIKYDMLVLKRAGVEIPSLGLDTMIGDYLLDAGARAHGLDELAKKYLLHTMIPITDLIGKGKQQIKMSDVPVEKVAEYASEDADIAWQLAEIIEAKLKEQGLWDLYWNLERPLIPVLAEMEWHGIKVDADELRRQSASAAERLEVLVREIHAIAGREFNIDSPKQLAVILFDELKLPVIKRTKTGPSTDQEVLEELAKQHELPHKLMEHRHLQKLKGTYLDALPEMVNPHTGKIHTSFSQVTAATGRLSSSDPNLQNIPIRTEEGRRVRRAFVPSEPGWKLVCLDYSQIELRMLAHFCQDPALVDAFQKGEDIHRRVAAEVFKVAPEAVDSNQRRVAKAVNFGVIYGQTAYGLSATIDIEQEEAETFITEYFQRYAGVEKFINDTLDECRQNGFSTTILGRRREIVGIRPRRYRNLNLPERTAVNSVIQGSAADLIKQAMINVHAKLKETGHPARMLLQIHDELVFEAPEDQVESLVALARHEMENAIPVSVPIVVDVKSGDNWLDAK
;
A
#
# COMPACT_ATOMS: atom_id res chain seq x y z
N MET A 1 23.83 -23.85 12.68
CA MET A 1 23.26 -24.50 11.48
C MET A 1 23.69 -23.69 10.27
N PRO A 2 23.99 -24.32 9.12
CA PRO A 2 24.28 -23.58 7.88
C PRO A 2 23.07 -22.73 7.48
N GLN A 3 23.32 -21.54 6.94
CA GLN A 3 22.29 -20.63 6.43
C GLN A 3 22.04 -20.92 4.96
N ILE A 4 20.78 -20.94 4.54
CA ILE A 4 20.39 -21.17 3.14
C ILE A 4 20.24 -19.83 2.42
N ILE A 5 21.03 -19.64 1.38
CA ILE A 5 21.02 -18.45 0.51
C ILE A 5 20.24 -18.79 -0.75
N ASN A 6 19.32 -17.92 -1.14
CA ASN A 6 18.67 -17.97 -2.44
C ASN A 6 18.08 -16.60 -2.79
N GLN A 7 17.77 -16.39 -4.06
CA GLN A 7 16.97 -15.25 -4.51
C GLN A 7 15.48 -15.51 -4.29
N ASN A 8 14.76 -14.57 -3.68
CA ASN A 8 13.31 -14.68 -3.44
C ASN A 8 12.94 -15.97 -2.69
N ILE A 9 13.67 -16.27 -1.61
CA ILE A 9 13.58 -17.54 -0.88
C ILE A 9 12.19 -17.82 -0.30
N LYS A 10 11.36 -16.78 -0.14
CA LYS A 10 9.93 -16.90 0.20
C LYS A 10 9.19 -17.86 -0.73
N TYR A 11 9.48 -17.82 -2.04
CA TYR A 11 8.88 -18.72 -3.02
C TYR A 11 9.27 -20.18 -2.73
N ASP A 12 10.56 -20.45 -2.51
CA ASP A 12 11.06 -21.79 -2.21
C ASP A 12 10.47 -22.33 -0.90
N MET A 13 10.33 -21.47 0.12
CA MET A 13 9.67 -21.84 1.38
C MET A 13 8.24 -22.33 1.15
N LEU A 14 7.47 -21.65 0.29
CA LEU A 14 6.10 -22.07 -0.05
C LEU A 14 6.07 -23.39 -0.82
N VAL A 15 6.99 -23.58 -1.78
CA VAL A 15 7.10 -24.82 -2.57
C VAL A 15 7.49 -26.00 -1.66
N LEU A 16 8.52 -25.84 -0.85
CA LEU A 16 9.02 -26.87 0.07
C LEU A 16 8.01 -27.22 1.16
N LYS A 17 7.25 -26.25 1.66
CA LYS A 17 6.19 -26.49 2.63
C LYS A 17 5.10 -27.44 2.10
N ARG A 18 4.83 -27.46 0.79
CA ARG A 18 3.93 -28.46 0.17
C ARG A 18 4.46 -29.88 0.25
N ALA A 19 5.78 -30.04 0.31
CA ALA A 19 6.45 -31.32 0.51
C ALA A 19 6.71 -31.65 1.99
N GLY A 20 6.22 -30.82 2.93
CA GLY A 20 6.47 -31.00 4.37
C GLY A 20 7.90 -30.66 4.79
N VAL A 21 8.62 -29.87 3.99
CA VAL A 21 10.00 -29.45 4.26
C VAL A 21 10.03 -27.99 4.69
N GLU A 22 10.71 -27.71 5.80
CA GLU A 22 10.93 -26.36 6.30
C GLU A 22 12.40 -25.96 6.15
N ILE A 23 12.65 -24.69 5.81
CA ILE A 23 14.00 -24.14 5.74
C ILE A 23 14.42 -23.71 7.16
N PRO A 24 15.44 -24.33 7.77
CA PRO A 24 15.73 -24.14 9.20
C PRO A 24 16.39 -22.79 9.50
N SER A 25 17.11 -22.21 8.55
CA SER A 25 17.79 -20.92 8.73
C SER A 25 18.00 -20.23 7.39
N LEU A 26 17.51 -18.99 7.28
CA LEU A 26 17.68 -18.16 6.09
C LEU A 26 19.04 -17.43 6.13
N GLY A 27 19.73 -17.37 5.00
CA GLY A 27 20.88 -16.50 4.77
C GLY A 27 20.45 -15.16 4.18
N LEU A 28 21.29 -14.61 3.30
CA LEU A 28 20.93 -13.43 2.53
C LEU A 28 19.98 -13.80 1.37
N ASP A 29 18.87 -13.06 1.23
CA ASP A 29 18.05 -13.03 0.04
C ASP A 29 18.54 -11.87 -0.84
N THR A 30 19.11 -12.21 -1.99
CA THR A 30 19.76 -11.26 -2.90
C THR A 30 18.78 -10.23 -3.47
N MET A 31 17.50 -10.58 -3.61
CA MET A 31 16.46 -9.67 -4.08
C MET A 31 16.24 -8.53 -3.10
N ILE A 32 16.09 -8.89 -1.81
CA ILE A 32 15.79 -7.94 -0.73
C ILE A 32 17.05 -7.15 -0.40
N GLY A 33 18.21 -7.80 -0.39
CA GLY A 33 19.49 -7.14 -0.16
C GLY A 33 19.78 -6.07 -1.20
N ASP A 34 19.63 -6.36 -2.50
CA ASP A 34 19.79 -5.35 -3.56
C ASP A 34 18.73 -4.24 -3.48
N TYR A 35 17.48 -4.59 -3.14
CA TYR A 35 16.42 -3.59 -2.92
C TYR A 35 16.77 -2.56 -1.85
N LEU A 36 17.43 -2.95 -0.75
CA LEU A 36 17.88 -1.98 0.25
C LEU A 36 19.01 -1.09 -0.25
N LEU A 37 19.85 -1.57 -1.17
CA LEU A 37 20.92 -0.78 -1.78
C LEU A 37 20.38 0.19 -2.84
N ASP A 38 19.31 -0.16 -3.55
CA ASP A 38 18.73 0.65 -4.63
C ASP A 38 17.20 0.50 -4.71
N ALA A 39 16.47 1.04 -3.72
CA ALA A 39 15.01 0.94 -3.67
C ALA A 39 14.27 1.66 -4.82
N GLY A 40 14.99 2.43 -5.65
CA GLY A 40 14.46 3.13 -6.83
C GLY A 40 14.59 2.32 -8.12
N ALA A 41 15.33 1.21 -8.12
CA ALA A 41 15.52 0.38 -9.28
C ALA A 41 14.20 -0.22 -9.80
N ARG A 42 14.16 -0.48 -11.11
CA ARG A 42 12.95 -1.04 -11.75
C ARG A 42 12.76 -2.53 -11.49
N ALA A 43 13.84 -3.26 -11.22
CA ALA A 43 13.82 -4.70 -11.08
C ALA A 43 15.00 -5.17 -10.21
N HIS A 44 14.73 -6.20 -9.41
CA HIS A 44 15.70 -6.86 -8.53
C HIS A 44 15.82 -8.35 -8.84
N GLY A 45 15.50 -8.76 -10.08
CA GLY A 45 15.51 -10.18 -10.50
C GLY A 45 16.92 -10.71 -10.71
N LEU A 46 17.11 -12.02 -10.54
CA LEU A 46 18.44 -12.67 -10.56
C LEU A 46 19.24 -12.35 -11.84
N ASP A 47 18.59 -12.44 -13.01
CA ASP A 47 19.20 -12.10 -14.31
C ASP A 47 19.78 -10.68 -14.35
N GLU A 48 19.04 -9.71 -13.79
CA GLU A 48 19.44 -8.31 -13.79
C GLU A 48 20.57 -8.06 -12.79
N LEU A 49 20.54 -8.75 -11.64
CA LEU A 49 21.62 -8.68 -10.65
C LEU A 49 22.91 -9.33 -11.16
N ALA A 50 22.81 -10.48 -11.85
CA ALA A 50 23.95 -11.16 -12.46
C ALA A 50 24.66 -10.25 -13.48
N LYS A 51 23.89 -9.56 -14.33
CA LYS A 51 24.45 -8.56 -15.26
C LYS A 51 25.06 -7.38 -14.53
N LYS A 52 24.38 -6.84 -13.51
CA LYS A 52 24.79 -5.65 -12.76
C LYS A 52 26.08 -5.86 -11.98
N TYR A 53 26.21 -6.99 -11.27
CA TYR A 53 27.30 -7.24 -10.31
C TYR A 53 28.39 -8.17 -10.83
N LEU A 54 28.05 -9.13 -11.70
CA LEU A 54 28.98 -10.16 -12.17
C LEU A 54 29.33 -10.00 -13.66
N LEU A 55 28.68 -9.06 -14.37
CA LEU A 55 28.76 -8.93 -15.84
C LEU A 55 28.43 -10.24 -16.56
N HIS A 56 27.57 -11.06 -15.94
CA HIS A 56 27.18 -12.39 -16.40
C HIS A 56 25.80 -12.36 -17.04
N THR A 57 25.63 -13.09 -18.15
CA THR A 57 24.32 -13.30 -18.78
C THR A 57 23.87 -14.71 -18.48
N MET A 58 22.82 -14.83 -17.66
CA MET A 58 22.24 -16.09 -17.25
C MET A 58 21.47 -16.77 -18.38
N ILE A 59 21.24 -18.07 -18.23
CA ILE A 59 20.38 -18.90 -19.06
C ILE A 59 18.93 -18.45 -18.85
N PRO A 60 18.26 -17.88 -19.86
CA PRO A 60 16.87 -17.46 -19.71
C PRO A 60 15.96 -18.67 -19.48
N ILE A 61 15.06 -18.59 -18.49
CA ILE A 61 14.08 -19.66 -18.26
C ILE A 61 13.29 -20.02 -19.54
N THR A 62 13.06 -19.04 -20.42
CA THR A 62 12.33 -19.24 -21.67
C THR A 62 13.05 -20.12 -22.69
N ASP A 63 14.36 -20.34 -22.52
CA ASP A 63 15.13 -21.27 -23.35
C ASP A 63 14.88 -22.72 -22.92
N LEU A 64 14.41 -22.93 -21.69
CA LEU A 64 13.99 -24.23 -21.17
C LEU A 64 12.52 -24.49 -21.50
N ILE A 65 11.65 -23.56 -21.12
CA ILE A 65 10.20 -23.81 -21.13
C ILE A 65 9.45 -23.15 -22.29
N GLY A 66 10.11 -22.32 -23.11
CA GLY A 66 9.45 -21.59 -24.18
C GLY A 66 8.66 -20.36 -23.69
N LYS A 67 7.76 -19.85 -24.54
CA LYS A 67 6.96 -18.63 -24.28
C LYS A 67 5.49 -18.81 -24.71
N GLY A 68 4.60 -18.09 -24.03
CA GLY A 68 3.18 -17.98 -24.41
C GLY A 68 2.43 -19.31 -24.32
N LYS A 69 1.46 -19.53 -25.22
CA LYS A 69 0.60 -20.72 -25.20
C LYS A 69 1.34 -22.05 -25.43
N GLN A 70 2.57 -22.00 -25.94
CA GLN A 70 3.41 -23.18 -26.21
C GLN A 70 4.41 -23.44 -25.08
N GLN A 71 4.30 -22.72 -23.96
CA GLN A 71 5.19 -22.91 -22.82
C GLN A 71 4.94 -24.28 -22.17
N ILE A 72 5.99 -25.08 -22.01
CA ILE A 72 5.93 -26.39 -21.35
C ILE A 72 6.17 -26.27 -19.84
N LYS A 73 5.89 -27.33 -19.07
CA LYS A 73 6.22 -27.36 -17.64
C LYS A 73 7.70 -27.68 -17.46
N MET A 74 8.30 -27.24 -16.36
CA MET A 74 9.67 -27.60 -16.00
C MET A 74 9.86 -29.13 -15.87
N SER A 75 8.81 -29.85 -15.48
CA SER A 75 8.79 -31.33 -15.41
C SER A 75 8.97 -32.01 -16.77
N ASP A 76 8.72 -31.30 -17.87
CA ASP A 76 8.78 -31.83 -19.24
C ASP A 76 10.12 -31.50 -19.92
N VAL A 77 10.99 -30.74 -19.25
CA VAL A 77 12.32 -30.36 -19.74
C VAL A 77 13.34 -31.48 -19.43
N PRO A 78 14.27 -31.81 -20.34
CA PRO A 78 15.34 -32.77 -20.06
C PRO A 78 16.13 -32.41 -18.80
N VAL A 79 16.38 -33.40 -17.95
CA VAL A 79 17.01 -33.22 -16.62
C VAL A 79 18.36 -32.52 -16.72
N GLU A 80 19.14 -32.79 -17.77
CA GLU A 80 20.45 -32.19 -17.98
C GLU A 80 20.34 -30.66 -18.16
N LYS A 81 19.32 -30.18 -18.87
CA LYS A 81 19.07 -28.74 -19.05
C LYS A 81 18.56 -28.09 -17.78
N VAL A 82 17.68 -28.78 -17.06
CA VAL A 82 17.18 -28.30 -15.76
C VAL A 82 18.33 -28.20 -14.76
N ALA A 83 19.23 -29.19 -14.73
CA ALA A 83 20.37 -29.21 -13.84
C ALA A 83 21.34 -28.05 -14.11
N GLU A 84 21.65 -27.76 -15.39
CA GLU A 84 22.50 -26.63 -15.78
C GLU A 84 21.88 -25.30 -15.34
N TYR A 85 20.62 -25.06 -15.70
CA TYR A 85 19.88 -23.84 -15.32
C TYR A 85 19.78 -23.66 -13.79
N ALA A 86 19.35 -24.70 -13.07
CA ALA A 86 19.14 -24.61 -11.62
C ALA A 86 20.47 -24.50 -10.84
N SER A 87 21.56 -25.08 -11.37
CA SER A 87 22.89 -24.93 -10.77
C SER A 87 23.44 -23.52 -10.98
N GLU A 88 23.20 -22.92 -12.16
CA GLU A 88 23.54 -21.53 -12.42
C GLU A 88 22.78 -20.59 -11.48
N ASP A 89 21.46 -20.75 -11.34
CA ASP A 89 20.65 -19.94 -10.41
C ASP A 89 21.21 -19.99 -8.98
N ALA A 90 21.58 -21.19 -8.50
CA ALA A 90 22.13 -21.38 -7.16
C ALA A 90 23.54 -20.77 -6.99
N ASP A 91 24.44 -20.97 -7.95
CA ASP A 91 25.81 -20.43 -7.93
C ASP A 91 25.80 -18.90 -7.98
N ILE A 92 25.02 -18.33 -8.91
CA ILE A 92 24.88 -16.89 -9.06
C ILE A 92 24.26 -16.25 -7.82
N ALA A 93 23.22 -16.84 -7.24
CA ALA A 93 22.63 -16.34 -6.00
C ALA A 93 23.65 -16.34 -4.84
N TRP A 94 24.49 -17.36 -4.74
CA TRP A 94 25.53 -17.43 -3.72
C TRP A 94 26.61 -16.35 -3.91
N GLN A 95 27.15 -16.19 -5.13
CA GLN A 95 28.15 -15.15 -5.44
C GLN A 95 27.60 -13.74 -5.22
N LEU A 96 26.36 -13.48 -5.64
CA LEU A 96 25.69 -12.21 -5.42
C LEU A 96 25.50 -11.92 -3.92
N ALA A 97 25.20 -12.94 -3.12
CA ALA A 97 24.99 -12.76 -1.69
C ALA A 97 26.24 -12.22 -0.99
N GLU A 98 27.43 -12.72 -1.33
CA GLU A 98 28.69 -12.22 -0.76
C GLU A 98 28.93 -10.73 -1.10
N ILE A 99 28.66 -10.35 -2.35
CA ILE A 99 28.84 -8.97 -2.83
C ILE A 99 27.83 -8.02 -2.16
N ILE A 100 26.56 -8.42 -2.12
CA ILE A 100 25.46 -7.62 -1.57
C ILE A 100 25.63 -7.48 -0.06
N GLU A 101 26.00 -8.54 0.66
CA GLU A 101 26.29 -8.48 2.10
C GLU A 101 27.38 -7.46 2.42
N ALA A 102 28.50 -7.50 1.68
CA ALA A 102 29.60 -6.56 1.87
C ALA A 102 29.13 -5.10 1.67
N LYS A 103 28.32 -4.84 0.64
CA LYS A 103 27.76 -3.51 0.35
C LYS A 103 26.75 -3.05 1.40
N LEU A 104 25.89 -3.94 1.89
CA LEU A 104 24.95 -3.62 2.97
C LEU A 104 25.70 -3.22 4.25
N LYS A 105 26.79 -3.92 4.58
CA LYS A 105 27.64 -3.58 5.72
C LYS A 105 28.35 -2.24 5.52
N GLU A 106 28.94 -2.01 4.35
CA GLU A 106 29.59 -0.74 4.00
C GLU A 106 28.63 0.44 4.12
N GLN A 107 27.37 0.27 3.69
CA GLN A 107 26.35 1.31 3.75
C GLN A 107 25.58 1.35 5.08
N GLY A 108 25.89 0.51 6.07
CA GLY A 108 25.18 0.49 7.36
C GLY A 108 23.72 0.03 7.27
N LEU A 109 23.36 -0.73 6.22
CA LEU A 109 22.03 -1.28 5.98
C LEU A 109 21.89 -2.74 6.46
N TRP A 110 22.98 -3.34 6.91
CA TRP A 110 23.00 -4.73 7.35
C TRP A 110 22.04 -5.01 8.51
N ASP A 111 21.97 -4.13 9.51
CA ASP A 111 21.09 -4.34 10.67
C ASP A 111 19.60 -4.24 10.28
N LEU A 112 19.26 -3.32 9.37
CA LEU A 112 17.92 -3.25 8.79
C LEU A 112 17.57 -4.54 8.02
N TYR A 113 18.48 -5.02 7.18
CA TYR A 113 18.31 -6.28 6.48
C TYR A 113 18.10 -7.44 7.46
N TRP A 114 19.01 -7.57 8.42
CA TRP A 114 19.13 -8.72 9.31
C TRP A 114 18.00 -8.80 10.34
N ASN A 115 17.60 -7.66 10.90
CA ASN A 115 16.65 -7.59 12.01
C ASN A 115 15.22 -7.31 11.56
N LEU A 116 15.01 -6.74 10.36
CA LEU A 116 13.68 -6.41 9.86
C LEU A 116 13.31 -7.18 8.59
N GLU A 117 14.03 -7.00 7.48
CA GLU A 117 13.57 -7.54 6.20
C GLU A 117 13.68 -9.07 6.11
N ARG A 118 14.80 -9.63 6.59
CA ARG A 118 15.02 -11.08 6.59
C ARG A 118 14.05 -11.83 7.50
N PRO A 119 13.79 -11.41 8.76
CA PRO A 119 12.82 -12.10 9.62
C PRO A 119 11.38 -11.92 9.15
N LEU A 120 11.07 -10.93 8.30
CA LEU A 120 9.76 -10.75 7.71
C LEU A 120 9.44 -11.81 6.62
N ILE A 121 10.45 -12.34 5.92
CA ILE A 121 10.30 -13.38 4.88
C ILE A 121 9.42 -14.56 5.36
N PRO A 122 9.72 -15.25 6.48
CA PRO A 122 8.90 -16.36 6.96
C PRO A 122 7.49 -15.92 7.37
N VAL A 123 7.32 -14.69 7.86
CA VAL A 123 6.00 -14.16 8.23
C VAL A 123 5.12 -14.02 6.99
N LEU A 124 5.66 -13.42 5.92
CA LEU A 124 4.96 -13.27 4.65
C LEU A 124 4.67 -14.63 4.00
N ALA A 125 5.64 -15.55 3.99
CA ALA A 125 5.41 -16.90 3.50
C ALA A 125 4.26 -17.59 4.26
N GLU A 126 4.15 -17.38 5.56
CA GLU A 126 3.07 -17.96 6.36
C GLU A 126 1.70 -17.30 6.10
N MET A 127 1.65 -15.98 5.93
CA MET A 127 0.44 -15.26 5.53
C MET A 127 -0.06 -15.72 4.15
N GLU A 128 0.84 -15.82 3.18
CA GLU A 128 0.53 -16.31 1.83
C GLU A 128 0.07 -17.76 1.86
N TRP A 129 0.69 -18.59 2.69
CA TRP A 129 0.29 -19.98 2.90
C TRP A 129 -1.13 -20.09 3.48
N HIS A 130 -1.46 -19.28 4.47
CA HIS A 130 -2.79 -19.29 5.09
C HIS A 130 -3.88 -18.87 4.10
N GLY A 131 -3.64 -17.80 3.34
CA GLY A 131 -4.62 -17.19 2.44
C GLY A 131 -5.84 -16.64 3.18
N ILE A 132 -6.71 -15.94 2.46
CA ILE A 132 -7.98 -15.44 2.99
C ILE A 132 -9.17 -16.14 2.33
N LYS A 133 -10.17 -16.53 3.12
CA LYS A 133 -11.38 -17.16 2.59
C LYS A 133 -12.34 -16.10 2.05
N VAL A 134 -12.96 -16.43 0.92
CA VAL A 134 -13.92 -15.58 0.24
C VAL A 134 -15.19 -16.39 -0.05
N ASP A 135 -16.35 -15.83 0.28
CA ASP A 135 -17.66 -16.31 -0.14
C ASP A 135 -17.87 -15.94 -1.62
N ALA A 136 -17.55 -16.91 -2.48
CA ALA A 136 -17.71 -16.76 -3.93
C ALA A 136 -19.18 -16.58 -4.35
N ASP A 137 -20.14 -17.14 -3.61
CA ASP A 137 -21.56 -16.99 -3.93
C ASP A 137 -22.06 -15.59 -3.59
N GLU A 138 -21.58 -14.99 -2.50
CA GLU A 138 -21.83 -13.58 -2.19
C GLU A 138 -21.28 -12.66 -3.28
N LEU A 139 -20.06 -12.90 -3.76
CA LEU A 139 -19.51 -12.11 -4.87
C LEU A 139 -20.32 -12.26 -6.17
N ARG A 140 -20.78 -13.47 -6.50
CA ARG A 140 -21.65 -13.71 -7.67
C ARG A 140 -22.99 -12.99 -7.54
N ARG A 141 -23.61 -13.02 -6.34
CA ARG A 141 -24.85 -12.26 -6.06
C ARG A 141 -24.63 -10.76 -6.26
N GLN A 142 -23.54 -10.22 -5.71
CA GLN A 142 -23.18 -8.81 -5.89
C GLN A 142 -22.91 -8.48 -7.37
N SER A 143 -22.24 -9.37 -8.11
CA SER A 143 -21.97 -9.19 -9.54
C SER A 143 -23.26 -9.11 -10.36
N ALA A 144 -24.23 -9.99 -10.09
CA ALA A 144 -25.53 -9.96 -10.75
C ALA A 144 -26.28 -8.64 -10.49
N SER A 145 -26.33 -8.20 -9.23
CA SER A 145 -26.94 -6.91 -8.86
C SER A 145 -26.22 -5.71 -9.52
N ALA A 146 -24.89 -5.75 -9.60
CA ALA A 146 -24.11 -4.73 -10.29
C ALA A 146 -24.40 -4.71 -11.80
N ALA A 147 -24.59 -5.86 -12.42
CA ALA A 147 -24.96 -5.96 -13.84
C ALA A 147 -26.30 -5.30 -14.13
N GLU A 148 -27.33 -5.59 -13.32
CA GLU A 148 -28.65 -4.97 -13.44
C GLU A 148 -28.57 -3.44 -13.28
N ARG A 149 -27.81 -2.95 -12.30
CA ARG A 149 -27.63 -1.50 -12.09
C ARG A 149 -26.87 -0.84 -13.25
N LEU A 150 -25.87 -1.51 -13.82
CA LEU A 150 -25.16 -1.02 -15.00
C LEU A 150 -26.11 -0.87 -16.20
N GLU A 151 -27.01 -1.83 -16.45
CA GLU A 151 -28.00 -1.70 -17.53
C GLU A 151 -28.91 -0.49 -17.35
N VAL A 152 -29.34 -0.22 -16.12
CA VAL A 152 -30.14 0.97 -15.78
C VAL A 152 -29.34 2.24 -16.03
N LEU A 153 -28.08 2.30 -15.55
CA LEU A 153 -27.21 3.46 -15.75
C LEU A 153 -26.93 3.74 -17.23
N VAL A 154 -26.75 2.71 -18.05
CA VAL A 154 -26.57 2.87 -19.50
C VAL A 154 -27.80 3.53 -20.13
N ARG A 155 -29.01 3.09 -19.76
CA ARG A 155 -30.25 3.69 -20.25
C ARG A 155 -30.42 5.15 -19.79
N GLU A 156 -30.10 5.45 -18.53
CA GLU A 156 -30.11 6.81 -18.00
C GLU A 156 -29.12 7.71 -18.76
N ILE A 157 -27.89 7.22 -18.97
CA ILE A 157 -26.83 7.93 -19.71
C ILE A 157 -27.25 8.22 -21.15
N HIS A 158 -27.81 7.24 -21.86
CA HIS A 158 -28.29 7.42 -23.23
C HIS A 158 -29.49 8.37 -23.31
N ALA A 159 -30.39 8.32 -22.34
CA ALA A 159 -31.54 9.24 -22.27
C ALA A 159 -31.08 10.68 -22.05
N ILE A 160 -30.14 10.92 -21.14
CA ILE A 160 -29.58 12.25 -20.87
C ILE A 160 -28.77 12.76 -22.08
N ALA A 161 -28.02 11.88 -22.74
CA ALA A 161 -27.25 12.23 -23.94
C ALA A 161 -28.12 12.44 -25.19
N GLY A 162 -29.38 12.00 -25.18
CA GLY A 162 -30.31 12.10 -26.32
C GLY A 162 -30.06 11.10 -27.46
N ARG A 163 -29.05 10.22 -27.33
CA ARG A 163 -28.75 9.14 -28.28
C ARG A 163 -27.92 8.04 -27.65
N GLU A 164 -27.93 6.88 -28.30
CA GLU A 164 -27.02 5.79 -27.94
C GLU A 164 -25.59 6.05 -28.44
N PHE A 165 -24.62 5.63 -27.63
CA PHE A 165 -23.20 5.66 -27.95
C PHE A 165 -22.45 4.65 -27.06
N ASN A 166 -21.22 4.34 -27.45
CA ASN A 166 -20.34 3.49 -26.64
C ASN A 166 -19.74 4.31 -25.49
N ILE A 167 -20.25 4.06 -24.28
CA ILE A 167 -19.85 4.74 -23.03
C ILE A 167 -18.38 4.45 -22.67
N ASP A 168 -17.87 3.28 -23.07
CA ASP A 168 -16.47 2.89 -22.85
C ASP A 168 -15.49 3.54 -23.83
N SER A 169 -15.99 4.25 -24.85
CA SER A 169 -15.16 4.93 -25.85
C SER A 169 -14.90 6.39 -25.44
N PRO A 170 -13.67 6.76 -25.01
CA PRO A 170 -13.38 8.14 -24.62
C PRO A 170 -13.60 9.14 -25.75
N LYS A 171 -13.43 8.70 -27.01
CA LYS A 171 -13.66 9.52 -28.20
C LYS A 171 -15.13 9.85 -28.39
N GLN A 172 -16.01 8.85 -28.34
CA GLN A 172 -17.45 9.10 -28.48
C GLN A 172 -17.97 9.92 -27.30
N LEU A 173 -17.48 9.63 -26.09
CA LEU A 173 -17.84 10.39 -24.91
C LEU A 173 -17.41 11.86 -25.00
N ALA A 174 -16.21 12.14 -25.52
CA ALA A 174 -15.75 13.52 -25.73
C ALA A 174 -16.66 14.29 -26.70
N VAL A 175 -17.13 13.65 -27.78
CA VAL A 175 -18.08 14.29 -28.72
C VAL A 175 -19.39 14.65 -28.01
N ILE A 176 -19.95 13.72 -27.23
CA ILE A 176 -21.18 13.99 -26.46
C ILE A 176 -20.97 15.16 -25.50
N LEU A 177 -19.91 15.12 -24.68
CA LEU A 177 -19.70 16.12 -23.62
C LEU A 177 -19.38 17.51 -24.19
N PHE A 178 -18.48 17.59 -25.17
CA PHE A 178 -17.89 18.87 -25.57
C PHE A 178 -18.47 19.45 -26.86
N ASP A 179 -18.94 18.61 -27.79
CA ASP A 179 -19.49 19.09 -29.07
C ASP A 179 -21.02 19.21 -29.02
N GLU A 180 -21.70 18.19 -28.48
CA GLU A 180 -23.16 18.14 -28.43
C GLU A 180 -23.72 18.89 -27.20
N LEU A 181 -23.28 18.53 -25.99
CA LEU A 181 -23.69 19.19 -24.75
C LEU A 181 -22.95 20.51 -24.50
N LYS A 182 -21.93 20.80 -25.29
CA LYS A 182 -21.13 22.05 -25.23
C LYS A 182 -20.56 22.37 -23.85
N LEU A 183 -20.23 21.34 -23.08
CA LEU A 183 -19.54 21.51 -21.80
C LEU A 183 -18.12 22.05 -22.03
N PRO A 184 -17.54 22.78 -21.06
CA PRO A 184 -16.21 23.35 -21.22
C PRO A 184 -15.12 22.28 -21.27
N VAL A 185 -14.14 22.46 -22.14
CA VAL A 185 -12.95 21.60 -22.16
C VAL A 185 -11.98 22.05 -21.08
N ILE A 186 -11.93 21.32 -19.97
CA ILE A 186 -11.10 21.64 -18.81
C ILE A 186 -9.63 21.25 -19.05
N LYS A 187 -9.41 20.06 -19.64
CA LYS A 187 -8.07 19.47 -19.82
C LYS A 187 -7.99 18.80 -21.18
N ARG A 188 -6.82 18.91 -21.83
CA ARG A 188 -6.52 18.23 -23.10
C ARG A 188 -5.37 17.26 -22.92
N THR A 189 -5.46 16.14 -23.62
CA THR A 189 -4.40 15.16 -23.77
C THR A 189 -3.87 15.20 -25.20
N LYS A 190 -2.80 14.44 -25.49
CA LYS A 190 -2.25 14.32 -26.85
C LYS A 190 -3.28 13.81 -27.87
N THR A 191 -4.33 13.12 -27.42
CA THR A 191 -5.34 12.47 -28.27
C THR A 191 -6.69 13.20 -28.30
N GLY A 192 -6.82 14.34 -27.61
CA GLY A 192 -8.05 15.14 -27.59
C GLY A 192 -8.44 15.61 -26.18
N PRO A 193 -9.66 16.17 -26.01
CA PRO A 193 -10.22 16.51 -24.70
C PRO A 193 -10.17 15.31 -23.73
N SER A 194 -9.77 15.55 -22.48
CA SER A 194 -9.74 14.50 -21.45
C SER A 194 -11.15 14.23 -20.96
N THR A 195 -11.44 12.97 -20.62
CA THR A 195 -12.64 12.55 -19.90
C THR A 195 -12.25 11.74 -18.67
N ASP A 196 -11.12 12.07 -18.05
CA ASP A 196 -10.65 11.43 -16.81
C ASP A 196 -11.55 11.80 -15.61
N GLN A 197 -11.31 11.15 -14.47
CA GLN A 197 -12.10 11.32 -13.25
C GLN A 197 -12.14 12.80 -12.81
N GLU A 198 -10.99 13.48 -12.77
CA GLU A 198 -10.88 14.89 -12.37
C GLU A 198 -11.73 15.82 -13.27
N VAL A 199 -11.69 15.60 -14.59
CA VAL A 199 -12.51 16.38 -15.53
C VAL A 199 -13.99 16.11 -15.33
N LEU A 200 -14.39 14.84 -15.16
CA LEU A 200 -15.79 14.50 -14.96
C LEU A 200 -16.35 15.04 -13.64
N GLU A 201 -15.55 15.08 -12.57
CA GLU A 201 -15.94 15.67 -11.28
C GLU A 201 -16.24 17.16 -11.40
N GLU A 202 -15.40 17.92 -12.12
CA GLU A 202 -15.63 19.34 -12.32
C GLU A 202 -16.82 19.61 -13.26
N LEU A 203 -16.98 18.80 -14.30
CA LEU A 203 -18.13 18.89 -15.20
C LEU A 203 -19.45 18.49 -14.51
N ALA A 204 -19.41 17.61 -13.50
CA ALA A 204 -20.59 17.20 -12.75
C ALA A 204 -21.26 18.35 -11.99
N LYS A 205 -20.52 19.45 -11.72
CA LYS A 205 -21.08 20.67 -11.14
C LYS A 205 -22.03 21.41 -12.08
N GLN A 206 -21.90 21.17 -13.39
CA GLN A 206 -22.64 21.89 -14.44
C GLN A 206 -23.70 21.01 -15.11
N HIS A 207 -23.53 19.69 -15.08
CA HIS A 207 -24.41 18.76 -15.80
C HIS A 207 -24.50 17.41 -15.11
N GLU A 208 -25.66 16.74 -15.20
CA GLU A 208 -25.89 15.44 -14.54
C GLU A 208 -25.11 14.29 -15.21
N LEU A 209 -24.98 14.31 -16.54
CA LEU A 209 -24.33 13.23 -17.31
C LEU A 209 -22.95 12.79 -16.77
N PRO A 210 -21.98 13.70 -16.48
CA PRO A 210 -20.72 13.33 -15.84
C PRO A 210 -20.87 12.54 -14.54
N HIS A 211 -21.84 12.87 -13.69
CA HIS A 211 -22.09 12.12 -12.44
C HIS A 211 -22.45 10.67 -12.73
N LYS A 212 -23.38 10.44 -13.66
CA LYS A 212 -23.81 9.08 -14.08
C LYS A 212 -22.68 8.30 -14.73
N LEU A 213 -21.82 8.96 -15.52
CA LEU A 213 -20.65 8.34 -16.13
C LEU A 213 -19.62 7.88 -15.10
N MET A 214 -19.38 8.69 -14.07
CA MET A 214 -18.50 8.31 -12.95
C MET A 214 -19.07 7.12 -12.18
N GLU A 215 -20.38 7.14 -11.88
CA GLU A 215 -21.09 6.02 -11.23
C GLU A 215 -20.95 4.73 -12.06
N HIS A 216 -21.21 4.80 -13.37
CA HIS A 216 -21.06 3.69 -14.30
C HIS A 216 -19.62 3.14 -14.31
N ARG A 217 -18.61 4.00 -14.50
CA ARG A 217 -17.20 3.58 -14.54
C ARG A 217 -16.74 2.97 -13.21
N HIS A 218 -17.17 3.55 -12.09
CA HIS A 218 -16.86 3.01 -10.77
C HIS A 218 -17.46 1.61 -10.59
N LEU A 219 -18.74 1.44 -10.91
CA LEU A 219 -19.43 0.15 -10.76
C LEU A 219 -18.91 -0.91 -11.75
N GLN A 220 -18.63 -0.52 -13.00
CA GLN A 220 -18.05 -1.41 -14.02
C GLN A 220 -16.66 -1.90 -13.59
N LYS A 221 -15.81 -1.00 -13.08
CA LYS A 221 -14.50 -1.38 -12.52
C LYS A 221 -14.66 -2.28 -11.29
N LEU A 222 -15.57 -1.94 -10.37
CA LEU A 222 -15.85 -2.75 -9.19
C LEU A 222 -16.24 -4.18 -9.57
N LYS A 223 -17.17 -4.31 -10.53
CA LYS A 223 -17.63 -5.59 -11.05
C LYS A 223 -16.50 -6.38 -11.69
N GLY A 224 -15.81 -5.81 -12.67
CA GLY A 224 -14.79 -6.53 -13.42
C GLY A 224 -13.52 -6.85 -12.61
N THR A 225 -13.05 -5.91 -11.79
CA THR A 225 -11.80 -6.06 -11.04
C THR A 225 -11.95 -6.91 -9.78
N TYR A 226 -13.14 -6.90 -9.15
CA TYR A 226 -13.34 -7.59 -7.87
C TYR A 226 -14.43 -8.64 -7.93
N LEU A 227 -15.67 -8.28 -8.28
CA LEU A 227 -16.81 -9.20 -8.18
C LEU A 227 -16.71 -10.40 -9.12
N ASP A 228 -16.22 -10.19 -10.34
CA ASP A 228 -16.03 -11.25 -11.34
C ASP A 228 -14.68 -11.95 -11.20
N ALA A 229 -13.61 -11.21 -10.86
CA ALA A 229 -12.25 -11.74 -10.87
C ALA A 229 -11.89 -12.53 -9.60
N LEU A 230 -12.31 -12.07 -8.41
CA LEU A 230 -11.95 -12.73 -7.15
C LEU A 230 -12.47 -14.18 -7.03
N PRO A 231 -13.70 -14.52 -7.47
CA PRO A 231 -14.16 -15.92 -7.46
C PRO A 231 -13.27 -16.85 -8.28
N GLU A 232 -12.74 -16.39 -9.41
CA GLU A 232 -11.84 -17.17 -10.29
C GLU A 232 -10.42 -17.33 -9.72
N MET A 233 -10.06 -16.52 -8.72
CA MET A 233 -8.76 -16.58 -8.02
C MET A 233 -8.79 -17.48 -6.78
N VAL A 234 -9.94 -18.07 -6.44
CA VAL A 234 -10.05 -19.02 -5.33
C VAL A 234 -9.31 -20.30 -5.70
N ASN A 235 -8.32 -20.67 -4.91
CA ASN A 235 -7.60 -21.91 -5.11
C ASN A 235 -8.53 -23.11 -4.81
N PRO A 236 -8.71 -24.05 -5.75
CA PRO A 236 -9.67 -25.15 -5.59
C PRO A 236 -9.28 -26.16 -4.49
N HIS A 237 -8.01 -26.21 -4.08
CA HIS A 237 -7.55 -27.13 -3.03
C HIS A 237 -7.78 -26.58 -1.63
N THR A 238 -7.67 -25.26 -1.45
CA THR A 238 -7.76 -24.62 -0.14
C THR A 238 -9.10 -23.90 0.07
N GLY A 239 -9.81 -23.58 -1.00
CA GLY A 239 -11.01 -22.73 -0.95
C GLY A 239 -10.71 -21.28 -0.57
N LYS A 240 -9.47 -20.82 -0.74
CA LYS A 240 -8.98 -19.49 -0.33
C LYS A 240 -8.28 -18.77 -1.47
N ILE A 241 -8.19 -17.45 -1.36
CA ILE A 241 -7.36 -16.60 -2.19
C ILE A 241 -6.00 -16.44 -1.52
N HIS A 242 -4.92 -16.65 -2.28
CA HIS A 242 -3.54 -16.54 -1.82
C HIS A 242 -2.86 -15.38 -2.54
N THR A 243 -2.97 -14.17 -1.98
CA THR A 243 -2.28 -12.98 -2.52
C THR A 243 -0.77 -13.14 -2.39
N SER A 244 -0.01 -12.46 -3.25
CA SER A 244 1.45 -12.38 -3.17
C SER A 244 1.89 -11.02 -2.62
N PHE A 245 2.60 -11.01 -1.50
CA PHE A 245 3.22 -9.84 -0.90
C PHE A 245 4.65 -9.63 -1.39
N SER A 246 4.98 -8.43 -1.86
CA SER A 246 6.34 -8.07 -2.27
C SER A 246 6.96 -7.07 -1.30
N GLN A 247 8.17 -7.40 -0.84
CA GLN A 247 9.02 -6.51 -0.02
C GLN A 247 9.77 -5.47 -0.86
N VAL A 248 9.86 -5.65 -2.18
CA VAL A 248 10.82 -4.95 -3.05
C VAL A 248 10.17 -4.04 -4.10
N THR A 249 8.87 -3.77 -3.99
CA THR A 249 8.14 -2.98 -5.01
C THR A 249 8.06 -1.50 -4.67
N ALA A 250 7.70 -1.13 -3.44
CA ALA A 250 7.51 0.28 -3.10
C ALA A 250 8.83 0.90 -2.67
N ALA A 251 9.23 2.03 -3.27
CA ALA A 251 10.46 2.75 -2.90
C ALA A 251 10.47 3.28 -1.44
N THR A 252 9.32 3.29 -0.77
CA THR A 252 9.19 3.72 0.64
C THR A 252 9.36 2.58 1.64
N GLY A 253 9.57 1.33 1.21
CA GLY A 253 9.63 0.17 2.12
C GLY A 253 8.29 -0.48 2.41
N ARG A 254 7.17 0.08 1.95
CA ARG A 254 5.84 -0.55 2.10
C ARG A 254 5.78 -1.89 1.35
N LEU A 255 5.03 -2.83 1.92
CA LEU A 255 4.63 -4.03 1.19
C LEU A 255 3.67 -3.65 0.06
N SER A 256 3.78 -4.33 -1.06
CA SER A 256 2.74 -4.35 -2.10
C SER A 256 2.08 -5.73 -2.14
N SER A 257 0.88 -5.81 -2.72
CA SER A 257 0.12 -7.04 -2.89
C SER A 257 -0.29 -7.20 -4.35
N SER A 258 -0.17 -8.41 -4.89
CA SER A 258 -0.62 -8.78 -6.24
C SER A 258 -1.34 -10.13 -6.25
N ASP A 259 -2.06 -10.39 -7.35
CA ASP A 259 -2.68 -11.68 -7.67
C ASP A 259 -3.57 -12.28 -6.55
N PRO A 260 -4.58 -11.55 -6.05
CA PRO A 260 -4.99 -10.16 -6.36
C PRO A 260 -4.35 -9.13 -5.43
N ASN A 261 -4.41 -7.84 -5.84
CA ASN A 261 -4.03 -6.73 -4.96
C ASN A 261 -5.14 -6.49 -3.91
N LEU A 262 -4.97 -7.07 -2.73
CA LEU A 262 -5.92 -6.96 -1.61
C LEU A 262 -5.79 -5.64 -0.83
N GLN A 263 -4.74 -4.86 -1.06
CA GLN A 263 -4.62 -3.52 -0.46
C GLN A 263 -5.61 -2.52 -1.07
N ASN A 264 -6.03 -2.75 -2.31
CA ASN A 264 -6.89 -1.83 -3.06
C ASN A 264 -8.40 -2.15 -2.98
N ILE A 265 -8.82 -3.10 -2.14
CA ILE A 265 -10.24 -3.43 -1.96
C ILE A 265 -11.00 -2.17 -1.52
N PRO A 266 -11.99 -1.69 -2.30
CA PRO A 266 -12.64 -0.42 -2.04
C PRO A 266 -13.29 -0.33 -0.65
N ILE A 267 -13.35 0.91 -0.12
CA ILE A 267 -13.95 1.22 1.19
C ILE A 267 -14.79 2.50 1.19
N ARG A 268 -14.65 3.32 0.13
CA ARG A 268 -15.20 4.68 0.11
C ARG A 268 -16.68 4.72 -0.25
N THR A 269 -17.11 3.87 -1.17
CA THR A 269 -18.50 3.75 -1.62
C THR A 269 -19.20 2.60 -0.91
N GLU A 270 -20.53 2.64 -0.86
CA GLU A 270 -21.32 1.58 -0.23
C GLU A 270 -21.13 0.25 -0.95
N GLU A 271 -21.18 0.25 -2.28
CA GLU A 271 -20.94 -0.92 -3.12
C GLU A 271 -19.51 -1.44 -2.94
N GLY A 272 -18.55 -0.53 -2.82
CA GLY A 272 -17.16 -0.87 -2.51
C GLY A 272 -17.01 -1.58 -1.18
N ARG A 273 -17.68 -1.07 -0.13
CA ARG A 273 -17.70 -1.69 1.19
C ARG A 273 -18.35 -3.07 1.17
N ARG A 274 -19.41 -3.27 0.38
CA ARG A 274 -20.09 -4.57 0.24
C ARG A 274 -19.17 -5.67 -0.27
N VAL A 275 -18.16 -5.38 -1.09
CA VAL A 275 -17.15 -6.37 -1.50
C VAL A 275 -16.46 -7.01 -0.30
N ARG A 276 -16.19 -6.22 0.76
CA ARG A 276 -15.55 -6.72 2.00
C ARG A 276 -16.40 -7.72 2.77
N ARG A 277 -17.73 -7.71 2.58
CA ARG A 277 -18.64 -8.69 3.18
C ARG A 277 -18.34 -10.12 2.74
N ALA A 278 -17.82 -10.30 1.53
CA ALA A 278 -17.47 -11.61 1.01
C ALA A 278 -16.22 -12.21 1.65
N PHE A 279 -15.38 -11.41 2.32
CA PHE A 279 -14.19 -11.93 3.01
C PHE A 279 -14.57 -12.38 4.41
N VAL A 280 -14.39 -13.67 4.69
CA VAL A 280 -14.91 -14.34 5.88
C VAL A 280 -13.82 -15.16 6.57
N PRO A 281 -13.96 -15.49 7.86
CA PRO A 281 -13.09 -16.45 8.54
C PRO A 281 -13.10 -17.79 7.84
N SER A 282 -11.97 -18.47 7.85
CA SER A 282 -11.83 -19.73 7.13
C SER A 282 -12.49 -20.92 7.82
N GLU A 283 -12.59 -20.88 9.14
CA GLU A 283 -13.12 -21.92 10.01
C GLU A 283 -14.48 -21.51 10.62
N PRO A 284 -15.39 -22.46 10.88
CA PRO A 284 -16.60 -22.20 11.65
C PRO A 284 -16.30 -21.74 13.08
N GLY A 285 -17.05 -20.76 13.59
CA GLY A 285 -16.87 -20.22 14.95
C GLY A 285 -15.64 -19.32 15.12
N TRP A 286 -15.00 -18.94 14.01
CA TRP A 286 -13.91 -17.96 14.03
C TRP A 286 -14.44 -16.57 13.66
N LYS A 287 -13.68 -15.54 14.01
CA LYS A 287 -13.93 -14.13 13.67
C LYS A 287 -12.73 -13.56 12.92
N LEU A 288 -12.99 -12.56 12.08
CA LEU A 288 -11.93 -11.69 11.59
C LEU A 288 -11.67 -10.60 12.62
N VAL A 289 -10.40 -10.27 12.81
CA VAL A 289 -9.94 -9.23 13.73
C VAL A 289 -9.01 -8.29 12.98
N CYS A 290 -9.36 -7.01 12.94
CA CYS A 290 -8.57 -5.95 12.32
C CYS A 290 -7.97 -5.06 13.40
N LEU A 291 -6.66 -4.83 13.29
CA LEU A 291 -5.91 -3.91 14.13
C LEU A 291 -5.26 -2.85 13.23
N ASP A 292 -5.65 -1.59 13.39
CA ASP A 292 -5.23 -0.46 12.53
C ASP A 292 -4.51 0.59 13.36
N TYR A 293 -3.33 1.05 12.91
CA TYR A 293 -2.65 2.13 13.60
C TYR A 293 -3.38 3.47 13.42
N SER A 294 -3.73 4.09 14.55
CA SER A 294 -4.44 5.36 14.53
C SER A 294 -3.51 6.52 14.21
N GLN A 295 -3.63 7.09 13.02
CA GLN A 295 -2.90 8.28 12.55
C GLN A 295 -1.37 8.12 12.57
N ILE A 296 -0.86 6.96 12.15
CA ILE A 296 0.55 6.61 12.35
C ILE A 296 1.54 7.57 11.70
N GLU A 297 1.25 8.05 10.49
CA GLU A 297 2.11 9.00 9.79
C GLU A 297 2.25 10.33 10.55
N LEU A 298 1.18 10.82 11.19
CA LEU A 298 1.27 12.03 12.02
C LEU A 298 1.99 11.78 13.35
N ARG A 299 1.89 10.57 13.92
CA ARG A 299 2.67 10.19 15.11
C ARG A 299 4.16 10.10 14.76
N MET A 300 4.51 9.55 13.59
CA MET A 300 5.88 9.59 13.08
C MET A 300 6.36 11.02 12.87
N LEU A 301 5.54 11.90 12.28
CA LEU A 301 5.88 13.31 12.15
C LEU A 301 6.16 13.95 13.51
N ALA A 302 5.27 13.77 14.50
CA ALA A 302 5.45 14.31 15.84
C ALA A 302 6.73 13.78 16.52
N HIS A 303 7.07 12.51 16.28
CA HIS A 303 8.33 11.93 16.73
C HIS A 303 9.56 12.59 16.07
N PHE A 304 9.57 12.83 14.76
CA PHE A 304 10.74 13.44 14.13
C PHE A 304 10.86 14.93 14.40
N CYS A 305 9.73 15.65 14.43
CA CYS A 305 9.73 17.10 14.59
C CYS A 305 9.83 17.57 16.04
N GLN A 306 9.51 16.68 17.00
CA GLN A 306 9.49 16.98 18.45
C GLN A 306 8.74 18.28 18.78
N ASP A 307 7.70 18.58 18.00
CA ASP A 307 6.93 19.81 18.19
C ASP A 307 6.10 19.70 19.48
N PRO A 308 6.27 20.61 20.46
CA PRO A 308 5.60 20.48 21.75
C PRO A 308 4.08 20.40 21.65
N ALA A 309 3.46 21.11 20.70
CA ALA A 309 2.01 21.11 20.54
C ALA A 309 1.50 19.80 19.94
N LEU A 310 2.23 19.20 18.99
CA LEU A 310 1.88 17.88 18.44
C LEU A 310 2.11 16.76 19.45
N VAL A 311 3.24 16.80 20.17
CA VAL A 311 3.57 15.80 21.19
C VAL A 311 2.53 15.80 22.32
N ASP A 312 2.22 16.97 22.87
CA ASP A 312 1.20 17.13 23.92
C ASP A 312 -0.19 16.67 23.45
N ALA A 313 -0.59 17.01 22.22
CA ALA A 313 -1.88 16.59 21.67
C ALA A 313 -1.97 15.05 21.56
N PHE A 314 -0.91 14.36 21.12
CA PHE A 314 -0.91 12.90 21.09
C PHE A 314 -0.84 12.25 22.47
N GLN A 315 -0.16 12.86 23.43
CA GLN A 315 -0.14 12.40 24.83
C GLN A 315 -1.53 12.51 25.49
N LYS A 316 -2.32 13.50 25.10
CA LYS A 316 -3.71 13.69 25.54
C LYS A 316 -4.73 12.85 24.77
N GLY A 317 -4.30 12.11 23.74
CA GLY A 317 -5.21 11.32 22.89
C GLY A 317 -6.08 12.16 21.96
N GLU A 318 -5.67 13.38 21.61
CA GLU A 318 -6.40 14.26 20.69
C GLU A 318 -6.39 13.72 19.26
N ASP A 319 -7.48 13.97 18.52
CA ASP A 319 -7.55 13.74 17.09
C ASP A 319 -7.11 15.00 16.33
N ILE A 320 -5.87 14.98 15.83
CA ILE A 320 -5.26 16.13 15.14
C ILE A 320 -6.03 16.51 13.88
N HIS A 321 -6.57 15.54 13.15
CA HIS A 321 -7.38 15.84 11.96
C HIS A 321 -8.69 16.53 12.33
N ARG A 322 -9.34 16.10 13.42
CA ARG A 322 -10.57 16.74 13.92
C ARG A 322 -10.28 18.15 14.44
N ARG A 323 -9.17 18.34 15.15
CA ARG A 323 -8.73 19.65 15.62
C ARG A 323 -8.49 20.62 14.46
N VAL A 324 -7.75 20.20 13.44
CA VAL A 324 -7.51 21.02 12.26
C VAL A 324 -8.81 21.27 11.49
N ALA A 325 -9.71 20.29 11.39
CA ALA A 325 -11.03 20.50 10.79
C ALA A 325 -11.83 21.58 11.53
N ALA A 326 -11.85 21.55 12.87
CA ALA A 326 -12.56 22.53 13.69
C ALA A 326 -12.09 23.96 13.38
N GLU A 327 -10.78 24.14 13.21
CA GLU A 327 -10.17 25.43 12.89
C GLU A 327 -10.46 25.87 11.45
N VAL A 328 -10.26 24.98 10.47
CA VAL A 328 -10.51 25.26 9.04
C VAL A 328 -11.97 25.63 8.80
N PHE A 329 -12.90 24.86 9.37
CA PHE A 329 -14.34 25.06 9.16
C PHE A 329 -14.96 26.02 10.19
N LYS A 330 -14.17 26.55 11.13
CA LYS A 330 -14.61 27.46 12.20
C LYS A 330 -15.80 26.89 13.00
N VAL A 331 -15.73 25.61 13.33
CA VAL A 331 -16.74 24.87 14.13
C VAL A 331 -16.12 24.33 15.41
N ALA A 332 -16.94 23.96 16.39
CA ALA A 332 -16.45 23.26 17.57
C ALA A 332 -15.91 21.85 17.20
N PRO A 333 -14.85 21.33 17.86
CA PRO A 333 -14.30 20.00 17.58
C PRO A 333 -15.33 18.87 17.61
N GLU A 334 -16.35 18.97 18.47
CA GLU A 334 -17.44 18.01 18.62
C GLU A 334 -18.42 18.08 17.44
N ALA A 335 -18.56 19.25 16.81
CA ALA A 335 -19.41 19.48 15.66
C ALA A 335 -18.76 19.07 14.33
N VAL A 336 -17.48 18.68 14.33
CA VAL A 336 -16.78 18.21 13.13
C VAL A 336 -17.38 16.89 12.66
N ASP A 337 -17.89 16.90 11.43
CA ASP A 337 -18.40 15.70 10.78
C ASP A 337 -17.29 14.86 10.11
N SER A 338 -17.65 13.66 9.65
CA SER A 338 -16.70 12.73 9.00
C SER A 338 -16.09 13.26 7.71
N ASN A 339 -16.83 14.08 6.95
CA ASN A 339 -16.37 14.67 5.71
C ASN A 339 -15.38 15.80 5.98
N GLN A 340 -15.69 16.70 6.91
CA GLN A 340 -14.82 17.77 7.38
C GLN A 340 -13.50 17.20 7.92
N ARG A 341 -13.55 16.16 8.77
CA ARG A 341 -12.35 15.46 9.24
C ARG A 341 -11.52 14.87 8.09
N ARG A 342 -12.18 14.27 7.09
CA ARG A 342 -11.51 13.71 5.91
C ARG A 342 -10.83 14.79 5.08
N VAL A 343 -11.49 15.92 4.87
CA VAL A 343 -10.92 17.08 4.17
C VAL A 343 -9.71 17.58 4.95
N ALA A 344 -9.82 17.76 6.27
CA ALA A 344 -8.70 18.20 7.11
C ALA A 344 -7.51 17.21 7.11
N LYS A 345 -7.77 15.90 6.96
CA LYS A 345 -6.69 14.92 6.70
C LYS A 345 -5.92 15.26 5.43
N ALA A 346 -6.62 15.51 4.31
CA ALA A 346 -5.98 15.92 3.07
C ALA A 346 -5.24 17.26 3.22
N VAL A 347 -5.81 18.22 3.95
CA VAL A 347 -5.17 19.49 4.28
C VAL A 347 -3.86 19.29 5.05
N ASN A 348 -3.88 18.55 6.16
CA ASN A 348 -2.69 18.33 6.98
C ASN A 348 -1.53 17.78 6.14
N PHE A 349 -1.79 16.71 5.39
CA PHE A 349 -0.77 16.13 4.51
C PHE A 349 -0.38 17.09 3.38
N GLY A 350 -1.34 17.81 2.82
CA GLY A 350 -1.10 18.88 1.85
C GLY A 350 -0.08 19.90 2.35
N VAL A 351 -0.32 20.46 3.55
CA VAL A 351 0.55 21.47 4.17
C VAL A 351 1.92 20.88 4.52
N ILE A 352 1.97 19.70 5.15
CA ILE A 352 3.23 19.00 5.48
C ILE A 352 4.08 18.75 4.22
N TYR A 353 3.44 18.44 3.10
CA TYR A 353 4.11 18.18 1.82
C TYR A 353 4.17 19.41 0.90
N GLY A 354 4.03 20.62 1.45
CA GLY A 354 4.30 21.87 0.73
C GLY A 354 3.34 22.15 -0.43
N GLN A 355 2.06 21.77 -0.28
CA GLN A 355 0.98 22.24 -1.13
C GLN A 355 0.90 23.77 -1.06
N THR A 356 0.74 24.41 -2.21
CA THR A 356 0.59 25.88 -2.29
C THR A 356 -0.78 26.31 -1.79
N ALA A 357 -0.95 27.58 -1.44
CA ALA A 357 -2.26 28.16 -1.14
C ALA A 357 -3.27 27.89 -2.27
N TYR A 358 -2.85 28.03 -3.53
CA TYR A 358 -3.67 27.68 -4.70
C TYR A 358 -4.08 26.19 -4.74
N GLY A 359 -3.16 25.28 -4.42
CA GLY A 359 -3.47 23.86 -4.39
C GLY A 359 -4.43 23.53 -3.25
N LEU A 360 -4.22 24.15 -2.09
CA LEU A 360 -5.04 23.93 -0.89
C LEU A 360 -6.44 24.50 -1.09
N SER A 361 -6.56 25.72 -1.62
CA SER A 361 -7.84 26.37 -1.92
C SER A 361 -8.70 25.51 -2.85
N ALA A 362 -8.12 24.92 -3.89
CA ALA A 362 -8.81 23.98 -4.76
C ALA A 362 -9.25 22.67 -4.07
N THR A 363 -8.54 22.25 -3.02
CA THR A 363 -8.85 21.00 -2.29
C THR A 363 -10.02 21.18 -1.33
N ILE A 364 -10.15 22.36 -0.73
CA ILE A 364 -11.14 22.63 0.34
C ILE A 364 -12.17 23.69 -0.01
N ASP A 365 -12.15 24.17 -1.26
CA ASP A 365 -13.10 25.12 -1.84
C ASP A 365 -13.22 26.42 -1.03
N ILE A 366 -12.08 27.05 -0.75
CA ILE A 366 -11.98 28.35 -0.05
C ILE A 366 -11.19 29.36 -0.89
N GLU A 367 -11.22 30.64 -0.50
CA GLU A 367 -10.41 31.67 -1.14
C GLU A 367 -8.91 31.45 -0.93
N GLN A 368 -8.10 31.81 -1.93
CA GLN A 368 -6.64 31.57 -1.86
C GLN A 368 -5.97 32.33 -0.70
N GLU A 369 -6.46 33.53 -0.36
CA GLU A 369 -5.95 34.33 0.77
C GLU A 369 -6.23 33.65 2.13
N GLU A 370 -7.40 33.02 2.28
CA GLU A 370 -7.73 32.24 3.47
C GLU A 370 -6.84 31.00 3.58
N ALA A 371 -6.58 30.31 2.46
CA ALA A 371 -5.66 29.17 2.42
C ALA A 371 -4.22 29.57 2.79
N GLU A 372 -3.75 30.74 2.35
CA GLU A 372 -2.42 31.26 2.70
C GLU A 372 -2.31 31.63 4.19
N THR A 373 -3.37 32.24 4.74
CA THR A 373 -3.48 32.56 6.16
C THR A 373 -3.42 31.27 6.99
N PHE A 374 -4.23 30.26 6.62
CA PHE A 374 -4.24 28.97 7.29
C PHE A 374 -2.86 28.28 7.28
N ILE A 375 -2.18 28.22 6.13
CA ILE A 375 -0.83 27.63 6.03
C ILE A 375 0.15 28.36 6.97
N THR A 376 0.04 29.69 7.03
CA THR A 376 0.91 30.51 7.87
C THR A 376 0.65 30.27 9.36
N GLU A 377 -0.60 30.25 9.78
CA GLU A 377 -0.99 29.94 11.16
C GLU A 377 -0.60 28.51 11.57
N TYR A 378 -0.72 27.55 10.65
CA TYR A 378 -0.31 26.16 10.87
C TYR A 378 1.17 26.07 11.24
N PHE A 379 2.07 26.68 10.46
CA PHE A 379 3.51 26.65 10.75
C PHE A 379 3.91 27.53 11.94
N GLN A 380 3.16 28.60 12.24
CA GLN A 380 3.36 29.34 13.48
C GLN A 380 3.05 28.50 14.71
N ARG A 381 1.99 27.69 14.65
CA ARG A 381 1.61 26.79 15.74
C ARG A 381 2.54 25.58 15.85
N TYR A 382 2.88 24.97 14.72
CA TYR A 382 3.67 23.75 14.62
C TYR A 382 5.07 24.03 14.06
N ALA A 383 5.80 24.95 14.71
CA ALA A 383 7.10 25.42 14.26
C ALA A 383 8.14 24.29 14.13
N GLY A 384 8.01 23.22 14.93
CA GLY A 384 8.86 22.03 14.82
C GLY A 384 8.74 21.33 13.47
N VAL A 385 7.56 21.38 12.83
CA VAL A 385 7.33 20.76 11.51
C VAL A 385 8.13 21.47 10.43
N GLU A 386 8.16 22.80 10.41
CA GLU A 386 8.95 23.56 9.45
C GLU A 386 10.45 23.30 9.62
N LYS A 387 10.92 23.25 10.88
CA LYS A 387 12.30 22.88 11.20
C LYS A 387 12.64 21.48 10.67
N PHE A 388 11.80 20.49 10.97
CA PHE A 388 12.00 19.11 10.50
C PHE A 388 12.09 19.01 8.98
N ILE A 389 11.19 19.68 8.25
CA ILE A 389 11.23 19.72 6.78
C ILE A 389 12.58 20.28 6.31
N ASN A 390 13.00 21.43 6.85
CA ASN A 390 14.26 22.06 6.47
C ASN A 390 15.49 21.20 6.76
N ASP A 391 15.54 20.58 7.95
CA ASP A 391 16.64 19.71 8.36
C ASP A 391 16.72 18.47 7.46
N THR A 392 15.57 17.84 7.17
CA THR A 392 15.48 16.68 6.26
C THR A 392 15.99 17.02 4.87
N LEU A 393 15.63 18.19 4.33
CA LEU A 393 16.08 18.64 3.02
C LEU A 393 17.58 18.99 3.01
N ASP A 394 18.13 19.48 4.12
CA ASP A 394 19.57 19.73 4.25
C ASP A 394 20.37 18.43 4.29
N GLU A 395 19.96 17.48 5.12
CA GLU A 395 20.58 16.17 5.21
C GLU A 395 20.52 15.43 3.87
N CYS A 396 19.34 15.40 3.23
CA CYS A 396 19.16 14.74 1.94
C CYS A 396 20.01 15.37 0.84
N ARG A 397 20.24 16.69 0.87
CA ARG A 397 21.13 17.38 -0.08
C ARG A 397 22.60 17.05 0.17
N GLN A 398 23.00 16.86 1.42
CA GLN A 398 24.38 16.53 1.80
C GLN A 398 24.72 15.07 1.45
N ASN A 399 23.81 14.15 1.76
CA ASN A 399 24.05 12.71 1.69
C ASN A 399 23.53 12.07 0.39
N GLY A 400 22.59 12.74 -0.32
CA GLY A 400 21.97 12.23 -1.55
C GLY A 400 20.77 11.29 -1.32
N PHE A 401 20.37 11.05 -0.07
CA PHE A 401 19.26 10.17 0.30
C PHE A 401 18.54 10.64 1.57
N SER A 402 17.29 10.20 1.74
CA SER A 402 16.53 10.30 2.99
C SER A 402 16.57 8.98 3.76
N THR A 403 16.49 9.04 5.09
CA THR A 403 16.61 7.86 5.97
C THR A 403 15.39 7.70 6.88
N THR A 404 14.90 6.48 7.10
CA THR A 404 13.80 6.19 8.06
C THR A 404 14.32 5.93 9.47
N ILE A 405 13.40 5.72 10.42
CA ILE A 405 13.71 5.42 11.83
C ILE A 405 14.61 4.19 12.02
N LEU A 406 14.53 3.18 11.15
CA LEU A 406 15.39 1.99 11.18
C LEU A 406 16.53 2.02 10.16
N GLY A 407 16.81 3.19 9.56
CA GLY A 407 17.97 3.36 8.69
C GLY A 407 17.74 3.06 7.21
N ARG A 408 16.50 2.80 6.77
CA ARG A 408 16.21 2.55 5.35
C ARG A 408 16.51 3.80 4.54
N ARG A 409 17.24 3.63 3.43
CA ARG A 409 17.61 4.73 2.55
C ARG A 409 16.71 4.78 1.32
N ARG A 410 16.45 6.00 0.86
CA ARG A 410 15.91 6.26 -0.46
C ARG A 410 16.72 7.36 -1.12
N GLU A 411 17.37 7.05 -2.23
CA GLU A 411 18.11 8.03 -3.01
C GLU A 411 17.17 9.08 -3.61
N ILE A 412 17.58 10.35 -3.53
CA ILE A 412 16.77 11.47 -3.98
C ILE A 412 17.66 12.50 -4.67
N VAL A 413 17.38 12.71 -5.96
CA VAL A 413 18.05 13.70 -6.79
C VAL A 413 17.07 14.83 -7.10
N GLY A 414 17.56 16.08 -7.05
CA GLY A 414 16.77 17.27 -7.42
C GLY A 414 16.26 18.13 -6.26
N ILE A 415 16.84 17.97 -5.06
CA ILE A 415 16.64 18.91 -3.94
C ILE A 415 17.27 20.27 -4.31
N ARG A 416 16.48 21.36 -4.24
CA ARG A 416 16.97 22.68 -4.66
C ARG A 416 17.90 23.29 -3.60
N PRO A 417 18.91 24.08 -4.02
CA PRO A 417 19.82 24.74 -3.07
C PRO A 417 19.17 25.91 -2.32
N ARG A 418 18.19 26.57 -2.93
CA ARG A 418 17.39 27.64 -2.32
C ARG A 418 16.11 27.06 -1.73
N ARG A 419 15.75 27.53 -0.53
CA ARG A 419 14.50 27.17 0.15
C ARG A 419 13.31 27.89 -0.46
N TYR A 420 12.23 27.13 -0.62
CA TYR A 420 10.93 27.61 -1.06
C TYR A 420 9.87 26.97 -0.17
N ARG A 421 8.81 27.72 0.13
CA ARG A 421 7.68 27.21 0.91
C ARG A 421 6.94 26.09 0.16
N ASN A 422 6.85 26.21 -1.16
CA ASN A 422 6.33 25.16 -2.02
C ASN A 422 7.42 24.13 -2.31
N LEU A 423 7.16 22.87 -1.96
CA LEU A 423 8.09 21.77 -2.21
C LEU A 423 7.90 21.22 -3.63
N ASN A 424 9.02 20.98 -4.33
CA ASN A 424 9.02 20.24 -5.58
C ASN A 424 8.88 18.71 -5.33
N LEU A 425 8.73 17.91 -6.39
CA LEU A 425 8.52 16.47 -6.23
C LEU A 425 9.66 15.77 -5.45
N PRO A 426 10.96 15.98 -5.74
CA PRO A 426 12.05 15.45 -4.92
C PRO A 426 12.00 15.85 -3.45
N GLU A 427 11.74 17.13 -3.14
CA GLU A 427 11.66 17.62 -1.76
C GLU A 427 10.49 17.00 -0.99
N ARG A 428 9.31 16.88 -1.64
CA ARG A 428 8.17 16.14 -1.06
C ARG A 428 8.52 14.69 -0.81
N THR A 429 9.22 14.09 -1.76
CA THR A 429 9.64 12.69 -1.69
C THR A 429 10.58 12.47 -0.50
N ALA A 430 11.50 13.39 -0.22
CA ALA A 430 12.41 13.29 0.92
C ALA A 430 11.67 13.29 2.25
N VAL A 431 10.82 14.30 2.47
CA VAL A 431 10.02 14.42 3.70
C VAL A 431 9.07 13.23 3.87
N ASN A 432 8.35 12.86 2.81
CA ASN A 432 7.42 11.74 2.84
C ASN A 432 8.13 10.40 3.08
N SER A 433 9.34 10.19 2.55
CA SER A 433 10.06 8.93 2.74
C SER A 433 10.46 8.69 4.19
N VAL A 434 10.86 9.75 4.92
CA VAL A 434 11.14 9.65 6.36
C VAL A 434 9.88 9.23 7.12
N ILE A 435 8.75 9.89 6.89
CA ILE A 435 7.50 9.64 7.63
C ILE A 435 6.89 8.28 7.25
N GLN A 436 6.61 8.09 5.95
CA GLN A 436 5.92 6.92 5.42
C GLN A 436 6.77 5.67 5.51
N GLY A 437 8.08 5.80 5.28
CA GLY A 437 9.01 4.68 5.41
C GLY A 437 9.19 4.24 6.86
N SER A 438 9.20 5.18 7.81
CA SER A 438 9.22 4.81 9.24
C SER A 438 7.93 4.13 9.69
N ALA A 439 6.77 4.52 9.14
CA ALA A 439 5.53 3.79 9.38
C ALA A 439 5.57 2.37 8.77
N ALA A 440 6.20 2.20 7.59
CA ALA A 440 6.41 0.89 6.99
C ALA A 440 7.36 0.02 7.82
N ASP A 441 8.42 0.60 8.38
CA ASP A 441 9.33 -0.11 9.27
C ASP A 441 8.63 -0.55 10.56
N LEU A 442 7.81 0.32 11.16
CA LEU A 442 7.03 0.01 12.35
C LEU A 442 6.09 -1.18 12.13
N ILE A 443 5.28 -1.16 11.06
CA ILE A 443 4.32 -2.25 10.84
C ILE A 443 5.03 -3.57 10.52
N LYS A 444 6.16 -3.54 9.80
CA LYS A 444 6.99 -4.74 9.58
C LYS A 444 7.54 -5.30 10.89
N GLN A 445 8.04 -4.44 11.77
CA GLN A 445 8.53 -4.86 13.09
C GLN A 445 7.39 -5.45 13.93
N ALA A 446 6.21 -4.83 13.91
CA ALA A 446 5.03 -5.34 14.58
C ALA A 446 4.61 -6.72 14.04
N MET A 447 4.64 -6.93 12.73
CA MET A 447 4.34 -8.24 12.12
C MET A 447 5.28 -9.33 12.65
N ILE A 448 6.57 -9.04 12.74
CA ILE A 448 7.59 -9.97 13.26
C ILE A 448 7.32 -10.27 14.75
N ASN A 449 7.08 -9.24 15.55
CA ASN A 449 6.82 -9.38 16.99
C ASN A 449 5.55 -10.19 17.27
N VAL A 450 4.44 -9.83 16.62
CA VAL A 450 3.16 -10.54 16.75
C VAL A 450 3.31 -11.99 16.31
N HIS A 451 3.94 -12.25 15.17
CA HIS A 451 4.15 -13.61 14.66
C HIS A 451 4.98 -14.46 15.62
N ALA A 452 6.08 -13.91 16.15
CA ALA A 452 6.91 -14.58 17.14
C ALA A 452 6.10 -14.90 18.41
N LYS A 453 5.29 -13.95 18.90
CA LYS A 453 4.50 -14.11 20.11
C LYS A 453 3.36 -15.11 19.95
N LEU A 454 2.70 -15.14 18.79
CA LEU A 454 1.70 -16.17 18.46
C LEU A 454 2.32 -17.57 18.49
N LYS A 455 3.53 -17.74 17.94
CA LYS A 455 4.26 -19.02 17.98
C LYS A 455 4.71 -19.41 19.38
N GLU A 456 5.28 -18.47 20.14
CA GLU A 456 5.75 -18.70 21.52
C GLU A 456 4.61 -19.17 22.43
N THR A 457 3.43 -18.57 22.28
CA THR A 457 2.25 -18.86 23.10
C THR A 457 1.41 -20.03 22.58
N GLY A 458 1.69 -20.52 21.37
CA GLY A 458 0.87 -21.52 20.69
C GLY A 458 -0.55 -21.03 20.38
N HIS A 459 -0.74 -19.72 20.24
CA HIS A 459 -2.06 -19.13 20.01
C HIS A 459 -2.60 -19.56 18.63
N PRO A 460 -3.87 -19.99 18.51
CA PRO A 460 -4.40 -20.53 17.26
C PRO A 460 -4.67 -19.48 16.17
N ALA A 461 -4.39 -18.20 16.43
CA ALA A 461 -4.73 -17.12 15.51
C ALA A 461 -3.80 -17.11 14.30
N ARG A 462 -4.31 -16.66 13.16
CA ARG A 462 -3.55 -16.58 11.91
C ARG A 462 -3.54 -15.14 11.42
N MET A 463 -2.36 -14.60 11.16
CA MET A 463 -2.20 -13.33 10.43
C MET A 463 -2.45 -13.60 8.94
N LEU A 464 -3.40 -12.88 8.35
CA LEU A 464 -3.86 -13.12 6.97
C LEU A 464 -3.36 -12.04 6.02
N LEU A 465 -3.56 -10.77 6.35
CA LEU A 465 -3.28 -9.65 5.45
C LEU A 465 -2.61 -8.49 6.18
N GLN A 466 -1.79 -7.75 5.43
CA GLN A 466 -1.31 -6.43 5.79
C GLN A 466 -1.83 -5.43 4.76
N ILE A 467 -2.54 -4.39 5.22
CA ILE A 467 -3.22 -3.42 4.35
C ILE A 467 -2.97 -2.01 4.88
N HIS A 468 -2.09 -1.28 4.20
CA HIS A 468 -1.65 0.04 4.62
C HIS A 468 -1.05 0.00 6.03
N ASP A 469 -1.79 0.47 7.04
CA ASP A 469 -1.35 0.53 8.44
C ASP A 469 -2.14 -0.47 9.32
N GLU A 470 -2.90 -1.38 8.68
CA GLU A 470 -3.77 -2.40 9.31
C GLU A 470 -3.21 -3.81 9.14
N LEU A 471 -3.32 -4.62 10.20
CA LEU A 471 -3.13 -6.07 10.19
C LEU A 471 -4.49 -6.77 10.36
N VAL A 472 -4.75 -7.76 9.52
CA VAL A 472 -5.98 -8.57 9.54
C VAL A 472 -5.65 -9.99 9.96
N PHE A 473 -6.38 -10.49 10.94
CA PHE A 473 -6.25 -11.81 11.51
C PHE A 473 -7.56 -12.58 11.43
N GLU A 474 -7.48 -13.90 11.60
CA GLU A 474 -8.60 -14.74 12.01
C GLU A 474 -8.25 -15.51 13.29
N ALA A 475 -9.24 -15.70 14.17
CA ALA A 475 -9.09 -16.47 15.41
C ALA A 475 -10.43 -17.10 15.83
N PRO A 476 -10.41 -18.19 16.63
CA PRO A 476 -11.59 -18.68 17.33
C PRO A 476 -12.25 -17.56 18.15
N GLU A 477 -13.58 -17.52 18.18
CA GLU A 477 -14.34 -16.46 18.86
C GLU A 477 -13.96 -16.32 20.35
N ASP A 478 -13.71 -17.43 21.04
CA ASP A 478 -13.29 -17.46 22.45
C ASP A 478 -11.83 -17.00 22.68
N GLN A 479 -11.04 -16.84 21.61
CA GLN A 479 -9.63 -16.42 21.64
C GLN A 479 -9.43 -15.01 21.04
N VAL A 480 -10.51 -14.30 20.70
CA VAL A 480 -10.40 -12.94 20.13
C VAL A 480 -9.81 -11.96 21.14
N GLU A 481 -10.24 -11.99 22.40
CA GLU A 481 -9.76 -11.04 23.41
C GLU A 481 -8.26 -11.23 23.70
N SER A 482 -7.79 -12.47 23.79
CA SER A 482 -6.36 -12.78 23.98
C SER A 482 -5.52 -12.38 22.77
N LEU A 483 -6.01 -12.61 21.55
CA LEU A 483 -5.35 -12.13 20.34
C LEU A 483 -5.24 -10.60 20.36
N VAL A 484 -6.32 -9.90 20.69
CA VAL A 484 -6.35 -8.43 20.70
C VAL A 484 -5.37 -7.88 21.72
N ALA A 485 -5.35 -8.41 22.94
CA ALA A 485 -4.41 -7.98 23.98
C ALA A 485 -2.95 -8.17 23.54
N LEU A 486 -2.63 -9.35 23.00
CA LEU A 486 -1.31 -9.69 22.50
C LEU A 486 -0.91 -8.81 21.31
N ALA A 487 -1.71 -8.79 20.25
CA ALA A 487 -1.38 -8.09 19.02
C ALA A 487 -1.31 -6.57 19.22
N ARG A 488 -2.23 -5.99 19.99
CA ARG A 488 -2.19 -4.55 20.33
C ARG A 488 -0.90 -4.20 21.06
N HIS A 489 -0.51 -4.99 22.07
CA HIS A 489 0.73 -4.74 22.82
C HIS A 489 1.96 -4.76 21.92
N GLU A 490 2.12 -5.81 21.10
CA GLU A 490 3.26 -5.95 20.21
C GLU A 490 3.29 -4.87 19.12
N MET A 491 2.13 -4.45 18.62
CA MET A 491 2.02 -3.36 17.64
C MET A 491 2.35 -1.99 18.25
N GLU A 492 1.81 -1.65 19.42
CA GLU A 492 2.03 -0.34 20.06
C GLU A 492 3.48 -0.16 20.54
N ASN A 493 4.19 -1.26 20.81
CA ASN A 493 5.56 -1.25 21.31
C ASN A 493 6.59 -1.73 20.28
N ALA A 494 6.21 -1.86 19.00
CA ALA A 494 7.07 -2.42 17.97
C ALA A 494 8.39 -1.64 17.77
N ILE A 495 8.34 -0.30 17.81
CA ILE A 495 9.52 0.57 17.76
C ILE A 495 9.35 1.67 18.82
N PRO A 496 10.40 1.98 19.60
CA PRO A 496 10.34 3.08 20.57
C PRO A 496 10.20 4.43 19.86
N VAL A 497 9.16 5.17 20.21
CA VAL A 497 8.91 6.53 19.73
C VAL A 497 8.52 7.45 20.90
N SER A 498 8.63 8.76 20.69
CA SER A 498 8.42 9.77 21.75
C SER A 498 6.95 10.11 22.01
N VAL A 499 6.04 9.61 21.17
CA VAL A 499 4.59 9.79 21.33
C VAL A 499 3.92 8.42 21.43
N PRO A 500 2.82 8.28 22.19
CA PRO A 500 2.12 7.00 22.27
C PRO A 500 1.70 6.51 20.88
N ILE A 501 1.87 5.23 20.59
CA ILE A 501 1.24 4.58 19.46
C ILE A 501 -0.10 4.01 19.92
N VAL A 502 -1.13 4.15 19.11
CA VAL A 502 -2.49 3.68 19.42
C VAL A 502 -2.96 2.78 18.30
N VAL A 503 -3.50 1.63 18.66
CA VAL A 503 -4.08 0.66 17.71
C VAL A 503 -5.58 0.52 17.95
N ASP A 504 -6.35 0.90 16.95
CA ASP A 504 -7.79 0.74 16.91
C ASP A 504 -8.11 -0.72 16.53
N VAL A 505 -9.12 -1.30 17.18
CA VAL A 505 -9.44 -2.72 17.02
C VAL A 505 -10.91 -2.92 16.72
N LYS A 506 -11.18 -3.77 15.74
CA LYS A 506 -12.53 -4.22 15.36
C LYS A 506 -12.51 -5.70 15.05
N SER A 507 -13.63 -6.37 15.31
CA SER A 507 -13.81 -7.78 14.98
C SER A 507 -15.22 -8.04 14.46
N GLY A 508 -15.39 -9.07 13.64
CA GLY A 508 -16.67 -9.39 13.03
C GLY A 508 -16.67 -10.70 12.25
N ASP A 509 -17.85 -11.07 11.76
CA ASP A 509 -18.07 -12.29 10.98
C ASP A 509 -17.57 -12.20 9.54
N ASN A 510 -17.29 -10.98 9.08
CA ASN A 510 -16.69 -10.70 7.79
C ASN A 510 -15.88 -9.41 7.89
N TRP A 511 -15.13 -9.12 6.83
CA TRP A 511 -14.20 -7.99 6.84
C TRP A 511 -14.90 -6.63 6.78
N LEU A 512 -16.17 -6.57 6.35
CA LEU A 512 -16.96 -5.34 6.45
C LEU A 512 -17.32 -5.04 7.91
N ASP A 513 -17.75 -6.06 8.67
CA ASP A 513 -18.13 -5.91 10.08
C ASP A 513 -16.92 -5.66 10.98
N ALA A 514 -15.74 -6.15 10.58
CA ALA A 514 -14.47 -5.91 11.25
C ALA A 514 -13.79 -4.57 10.85
N LYS A 515 -14.49 -3.62 10.20
CA LYS A 515 -13.89 -2.38 9.64
C LYS A 515 -14.47 -1.07 10.18
#